data_AF-A0A5C7B8H2-F1
#
_entry.id   AF-A0A5C7B8H2-F1
#
_cell.length_a   1.000
_cell.length_b   1.000
_cell.length_c   1.000
_cell.angle_alpha   90.00
_cell.angle_beta   90.00
_cell.angle_gamma   90.00
#
_symmetry.space_group_name_H-M   'P 1'
#
loop_
_entity.id
_entity.type
_entity.pdbx_description
1 polymer ?
#
loop_
_entity_poly.entity_id
_entity_poly.type
_entity_poly.pdbx_seq_one_letter_code
_entity_poly.pdbx_strand_id
1 'polypeptide(L)'
;MCSSCFDIEYEKFIAYKDFDVFEIELNKRIESGDLILHKSDIENDGPFECLYRCITCNTVWRLSIPENAWRGYFLSEKNAVHFKKALKKEEKKGSVGCIIFLLILVFGIMYSIMR
;
A
#
# COMPACT_ATOMS: atom_id res chain seq x y z
N MET A 1 18.52 8.77 -8.14
CA MET A 1 17.43 8.76 -9.15
C MET A 1 17.74 9.79 -10.22
N CYS A 2 17.06 9.75 -11.38
CA CYS A 2 17.25 10.82 -12.38
C CYS A 2 16.41 12.05 -12.02
N SER A 3 16.70 13.21 -12.61
CA SER A 3 16.00 14.46 -12.35
C SER A 3 14.51 14.45 -12.69
N SER A 4 14.09 13.59 -13.62
CA SER A 4 12.67 13.41 -14.01
C SER A 4 11.89 12.47 -13.09
N CYS A 5 12.54 11.85 -12.09
CA CYS A 5 11.89 10.97 -11.12
C CYS A 5 11.51 11.72 -9.83
N PHE A 6 10.61 11.13 -9.05
CA PHE A 6 10.43 11.54 -7.67
C PHE A 6 11.65 11.15 -6.84
N ASP A 7 12.02 12.00 -5.89
CA ASP A 7 13.11 11.73 -4.95
C ASP A 7 12.60 11.16 -3.61
N ILE A 8 11.28 11.26 -3.40
CA ILE A 8 10.62 10.88 -2.16
C ILE A 8 9.66 9.73 -2.45
N GLU A 9 9.73 8.72 -1.59
CA GLU A 9 8.77 7.64 -1.52
C GLU A 9 7.85 7.84 -0.31
N TYR A 10 6.58 7.48 -0.47
CA TYR A 10 5.56 7.59 0.57
C TYR A 10 5.05 6.18 0.90
N GLU A 11 5.46 5.61 2.04
CA GLU A 11 4.89 4.34 2.51
C GLU A 11 3.43 4.48 2.97
N LYS A 12 3.04 5.70 3.39
CA LYS A 12 1.66 6.06 3.72
C LYS A 12 1.43 7.56 3.57
N PHE A 13 0.22 7.95 3.17
CA PHE A 13 -0.23 9.34 3.32
C PHE A 13 -0.84 9.53 4.70
N ILE A 14 -0.33 10.49 5.48
CA ILE A 14 -0.77 10.67 6.88
C ILE A 14 -2.20 11.24 6.90
N ALA A 15 -2.44 12.26 6.07
CA ALA A 15 -3.74 12.86 5.84
C ALA A 15 -4.13 12.80 4.36
N TYR A 16 -5.44 12.85 4.07
CA TYR A 16 -5.93 12.98 2.68
C TYR A 16 -5.36 14.22 2.00
N LYS A 17 -5.19 15.32 2.73
CA LYS A 17 -4.56 16.53 2.22
C LYS A 17 -3.12 16.32 1.71
N ASP A 18 -2.37 15.39 2.32
CA ASP A 18 -1.01 15.07 1.85
C ASP A 18 -1.07 14.37 0.48
N PHE A 19 -2.08 13.53 0.29
CA PHE A 19 -2.35 12.90 -1.01
C PHE A 19 -2.78 13.94 -2.05
N ASP A 20 -3.68 14.87 -1.71
CA ASP A 20 -4.13 15.92 -2.64
C ASP A 20 -2.94 16.77 -3.15
N VAL A 21 -2.01 17.14 -2.27
CA VAL A 21 -0.80 17.89 -2.63
C VAL A 21 0.11 17.05 -3.53
N PHE A 22 0.28 15.77 -3.19
CA PHE A 22 1.05 14.83 -3.99
C PHE A 22 0.44 14.62 -5.39
N GLU A 23 -0.88 14.49 -5.50
CA GLU A 23 -1.59 14.26 -6.76
C GLU A 23 -1.41 15.44 -7.71
N ILE A 24 -1.44 16.68 -7.20
CA ILE A 24 -1.14 17.88 -7.99
C ILE A 24 0.27 17.81 -8.57
N GLU A 25 1.27 17.40 -7.79
CA GLU A 25 2.65 17.26 -8.26
C GLU A 25 2.80 16.11 -9.28
N LEU A 26 2.14 14.98 -9.04
CA LEU A 26 2.11 13.86 -9.96
C LEU A 26 1.52 14.26 -11.31
N ASN A 27 0.39 14.97 -11.31
CA ASN A 27 -0.25 15.44 -12.54
C ASN A 27 0.64 16.40 -13.31
N LYS A 28 1.32 17.34 -12.64
CA LYS A 28 2.30 18.22 -13.29
C LYS A 28 3.41 17.44 -13.99
N ARG A 29 3.92 16.37 -13.37
CA ARG A 29 4.98 15.53 -13.96
C ARG A 29 4.49 14.66 -15.12
N ILE A 30 3.19 14.33 -15.14
CA ILE A 30 2.57 13.65 -16.28
C ILE A 30 2.39 14.64 -17.43
N GLU A 31 1.89 15.84 -17.14
CA GLU A 31 1.70 16.92 -18.12
C GLU A 31 3.03 17.41 -18.72
N SER A 32 4.11 17.45 -17.94
CA SER A 32 5.45 17.77 -18.43
C SER A 32 6.05 16.66 -19.32
N GLY A 33 5.46 15.47 -19.32
CA GLY A 33 5.99 14.30 -20.02
C GLY A 33 7.16 13.62 -19.30
N ASP A 34 7.42 13.93 -18.01
CA ASP A 34 8.44 13.22 -17.23
C ASP A 34 8.00 11.79 -16.87
N LEU A 35 6.69 11.61 -16.67
CA LEU A 35 6.06 10.36 -16.28
C LEU A 35 4.90 10.02 -17.23
N ILE A 36 4.73 8.72 -17.50
CA ILE A 36 3.56 8.20 -18.23
C ILE A 36 2.83 7.18 -17.37
N LEU A 37 1.50 7.15 -17.48
CA LEU A 37 0.72 6.04 -16.95
C LEU A 37 1.07 4.77 -17.74
N HIS A 38 1.70 3.82 -17.06
CA HIS A 38 2.15 2.58 -17.65
C HIS A 38 1.08 1.49 -17.61
N LYS A 39 0.35 1.39 -16.50
CA LYS A 39 -0.72 0.42 -16.28
C LYS A 39 -1.61 0.88 -15.13
N SER A 40 -2.92 0.69 -15.24
CA SER A 40 -3.81 0.70 -14.09
C SER A 40 -4.23 -0.75 -13.82
N ASP A 41 -3.88 -1.26 -12.64
CA ASP A 41 -4.33 -2.58 -12.21
C ASP A 41 -5.59 -2.40 -11.36
N ILE A 42 -6.73 -2.77 -11.95
CA ILE A 42 -7.95 -3.06 -11.20
C ILE A 42 -7.82 -4.53 -10.76
N GLU A 43 -7.05 -4.82 -9.72
CA GLU A 43 -7.10 -6.16 -9.13
C GLU A 43 -8.45 -6.32 -8.42
N ASN A 44 -9.17 -7.40 -8.74
CA ASN A 44 -10.57 -7.68 -8.36
C ASN A 44 -10.88 -7.77 -6.85
N ASP A 45 -9.92 -7.51 -5.95
CA ASP A 45 -10.10 -7.62 -4.49
C ASP A 45 -9.14 -6.70 -3.68
N GLY A 46 -8.43 -5.76 -4.33
CA GLY A 46 -7.40 -4.92 -3.70
C GLY A 46 -7.63 -3.41 -3.87
N PRO A 47 -6.94 -2.56 -3.09
CA PRO A 47 -7.01 -1.11 -3.27
C PRO A 47 -6.52 -0.75 -4.69
N PHE A 48 -7.20 0.22 -5.31
CA PHE A 48 -6.90 0.63 -6.68
C PHE A 48 -5.43 1.07 -6.82
N GLU A 49 -4.73 0.51 -7.82
CA GLU A 49 -3.31 0.78 -8.04
C GLU A 49 -3.00 1.22 -9.46
N CYS A 50 -2.14 2.23 -9.55
CA CYS A 50 -1.63 2.77 -10.80
C CYS A 50 -0.11 2.65 -10.85
N LEU A 51 0.40 2.25 -12.01
CA LEU A 51 1.82 2.20 -12.32
C LEU A 51 2.18 3.37 -13.23
N TYR A 52 3.15 4.16 -12.81
CA TYR A 52 3.72 5.25 -13.59
C TYR A 52 5.14 4.89 -13.99
N ARG A 53 5.56 5.21 -15.20
CA ARG A 53 6.92 4.97 -15.68
C ARG A 53 7.57 6.30 -16.00
N CYS A 54 8.78 6.51 -15.49
CA CYS A 54 9.60 7.63 -15.92
C CYS A 54 10.13 7.42 -17.34
N ILE A 55 9.95 8.39 -18.21
CA ILE A 55 10.41 8.29 -19.61
C ILE A 55 11.95 8.29 -19.67
N THR A 56 12.61 9.07 -18.82
CA THR A 56 14.06 9.28 -18.87
C THR A 56 14.86 8.04 -18.43
N CYS A 57 14.46 7.38 -17.34
CA CYS A 57 15.22 6.26 -16.76
C CYS A 57 14.44 4.95 -16.65
N ASN A 58 13.22 4.90 -17.18
CA ASN A 58 12.33 3.72 -17.16
C ASN A 58 12.01 3.17 -15.77
N THR A 59 12.24 3.95 -14.70
CA THR A 59 11.87 3.54 -13.35
C THR A 59 10.35 3.53 -13.23
N VAL A 60 9.82 2.43 -12.70
CA VAL A 60 8.39 2.23 -12.47
C VAL A 60 8.07 2.56 -11.03
N TRP A 61 7.00 3.32 -10.87
CA TRP A 61 6.43 3.83 -9.65
C TRP A 61 5.04 3.25 -9.47
N ARG A 62 4.72 2.81 -8.26
CA ARG A 62 3.42 2.25 -7.92
C ARG A 62 2.72 3.19 -6.94
N LEU A 63 1.56 3.67 -7.35
CA LEU A 63 0.64 4.43 -6.55
C LEU A 63 -0.51 3.52 -6.10
N SER A 64 -0.81 3.53 -4.82
CA SER A 64 -2.07 3.03 -4.27
C SER A 64 -2.85 4.20 -3.71
N ILE A 65 -4.08 4.39 -4.21
CA ILE A 65 -4.92 5.53 -3.83
C ILE A 65 -5.49 5.29 -2.42
N PRO A 66 -5.50 6.31 -1.53
CA PRO A 66 -6.15 6.20 -0.23
C PRO A 66 -7.66 5.91 -0.38
N GLU A 67 -8.17 4.88 0.28
CA GLU A 67 -9.57 4.47 0.20
C GLU A 67 -10.05 3.94 1.56
N ASN A 68 -11.12 4.52 2.12
CA ASN A 68 -11.63 4.15 3.45
C ASN A 68 -10.53 4.16 4.54
N ALA A 69 -10.28 3.02 5.18
CA ALA A 69 -9.23 2.87 6.20
C ALA A 69 -7.82 2.72 5.61
N TRP A 70 -7.71 2.50 4.30
CA TRP A 70 -6.45 2.37 3.59
C TRP A 70 -5.87 3.75 3.26
N ARG A 71 -4.65 4.00 3.72
CA ARG A 71 -4.00 5.32 3.60
C ARG A 71 -3.23 5.53 2.30
N GLY A 72 -3.21 4.55 1.38
CA GLY A 72 -2.46 4.63 0.14
C GLY A 72 -0.95 4.66 0.33
N TYR A 73 -0.19 4.55 -0.76
CA TYR A 73 1.27 4.68 -0.78
C TYR A 73 1.76 5.06 -2.18
N PHE A 74 2.96 5.60 -2.28
CA PHE A 74 3.65 5.86 -3.54
C PHE A 74 5.12 5.45 -3.44
N LEU A 75 5.48 4.33 -4.05
CA LEU A 75 6.79 3.71 -3.91
C LEU A 75 7.34 3.31 -5.27
N SER A 76 8.67 3.22 -5.43
CA SER A 76 9.23 2.52 -6.59
C SER A 76 8.75 1.06 -6.60
N GLU A 77 8.64 0.45 -7.78
CA GLU A 77 8.08 -0.90 -7.92
C GLU A 77 8.78 -1.94 -7.01
N LYS A 78 10.12 -1.85 -6.91
CA LYS A 78 10.91 -2.73 -6.03
C LYS A 78 10.48 -2.58 -4.58
N ASN A 79 10.37 -1.34 -4.10
CA ASN A 79 10.02 -1.07 -2.71
C ASN A 79 8.55 -1.38 -2.43
N ALA A 80 7.65 -1.14 -3.39
CA ALA A 80 6.25 -1.51 -3.29
C ALA A 80 6.04 -3.02 -3.11
N VAL A 81 6.79 -3.86 -3.86
CA VAL A 81 6.74 -5.32 -3.69
C VAL A 81 7.20 -5.74 -2.30
N HIS A 82 8.25 -5.12 -1.76
CA HIS A 82 8.72 -5.37 -0.41
C HIS A 82 7.70 -4.92 0.65
N PHE A 83 7.13 -3.74 0.48
CA PHE A 83 6.11 -3.17 1.36
C PHE A 83 4.87 -4.05 1.43
N LYS A 84 4.33 -4.49 0.29
CA LYS A 84 3.20 -5.42 0.24
C LYS A 84 3.48 -6.75 0.94
N LYS A 85 4.69 -7.29 0.79
CA LYS A 85 5.10 -8.52 1.48
C LYS A 85 5.15 -8.31 3.00
N ALA A 86 5.60 -7.15 3.46
CA ALA A 86 5.61 -6.80 4.88
C ALA A 86 4.18 -6.72 5.43
N LEU A 87 3.27 -6.01 4.76
CA LEU A 87 1.87 -5.88 5.15
C LEU A 87 1.18 -7.25 5.30
N LYS A 88 1.29 -8.12 4.28
CA LYS A 88 0.71 -9.47 4.32
C LYS A 88 1.25 -10.31 5.48
N LYS A 89 2.51 -10.10 5.86
CA LYS A 89 3.14 -10.81 6.99
C LYS A 89 2.57 -10.33 8.33
N GLU A 90 2.29 -9.04 8.47
CA GLU A 90 1.69 -8.48 9.69
C GLU A 90 0.24 -8.91 9.87
N GLU A 91 -0.56 -8.88 8.80
CA GLU A 91 -1.95 -9.38 8.82
C GLU A 91 -2.02 -10.85 9.28
N LYS A 92 -1.13 -11.69 8.74
CA LYS A 92 -1.06 -13.11 9.12
C LYS A 92 -0.73 -13.31 10.59
N LYS A 93 0.14 -12.48 11.18
CA LYS A 93 0.48 -12.56 12.61
C LYS A 93 -0.71 -12.18 13.50
N GLY A 94 -1.44 -11.13 13.15
CA GLY A 94 -2.64 -10.70 13.89
C GLY A 94 -3.72 -11.79 13.91
N SER A 95 -3.93 -12.47 12.80
CA SER A 95 -4.91 -13.56 12.68
C SER A 95 -4.58 -14.74 13.61
N VAL A 96 -3.31 -15.16 13.69
CA VAL A 96 -2.89 -16.29 14.55
C VAL A 96 -3.11 -16.00 16.03
N GLY A 97 -2.80 -14.77 16.48
CA GLY A 97 -3.00 -14.39 17.89
C GLY A 97 -4.46 -14.47 18.33
N CYS A 98 -5.38 -14.01 17.47
CA CYS A 98 -6.82 -14.05 17.76
C CYS A 98 -7.34 -15.49 17.91
N ILE A 99 -6.88 -16.41 17.05
CA ILE A 99 -7.29 -17.83 17.09
C ILE A 99 -6.83 -18.49 18.39
N ILE A 100 -5.59 -18.24 18.84
CA ILE A 100 -5.07 -18.82 20.09
C ILE A 100 -5.88 -18.33 21.29
N PHE A 101 -6.20 -17.03 21.34
CA PHE A 101 -7.01 -16.46 22.42
C PHE A 101 -8.42 -17.07 22.47
N LEU A 102 -9.07 -17.24 21.31
CA LEU A 102 -10.38 -17.90 21.23
C LEU A 102 -10.33 -19.35 21.72
N LEU A 103 -9.29 -20.11 21.38
CA LEU A 103 -9.12 -21.48 21.88
C LEU A 103 -9.01 -21.52 23.40
N ILE A 104 -8.20 -20.64 24.01
CA ILE A 104 -8.04 -20.57 25.46
C ILE A 104 -9.38 -20.25 26.15
N LEU A 105 -10.16 -19.31 25.60
CA LEU A 105 -11.49 -18.99 26.12
C LEU A 105 -12.44 -20.19 26.06
N VAL A 106 -12.48 -20.91 24.92
CA VAL A 106 -13.31 -22.10 24.76
C VAL A 106 -12.92 -23.18 25.77
N PHE A 107 -11.62 -23.46 25.94
CA PHE A 107 -11.14 -24.42 26.93
C PHE A 107 -11.47 -24.00 28.36
N GLY A 108 -11.35 -22.71 28.70
CA GLY A 108 -11.72 -22.17 30.01
C GLY A 108 -13.21 -22.33 30.32
N ILE A 109 -14.08 -22.04 29.33
CA ILE A 109 -15.53 -22.23 29.46
C ILE A 109 -15.86 -23.71 29.65
N MET A 110 -15.30 -24.61 28.82
CA MET A 110 -15.51 -26.05 28.96
C MET A 110 -15.06 -26.57 30.33
N TYR A 111 -13.90 -26.12 30.81
CA TYR A 111 -13.40 -26.47 32.14
C TYR A 111 -14.34 -26.00 33.26
N SER A 112 -14.94 -24.81 33.14
CA SER A 112 -15.91 -24.31 34.11
C SER A 112 -17.23 -25.09 34.13
N ILE A 113 -17.65 -25.64 32.98
CA ILE A 113 -18.87 -26.44 32.87
C ILE A 113 -18.66 -27.87 33.40
N MET A 114 -17.45 -28.41 33.26
CA MET A 114 -17.10 -29.75 33.74
C MET A 114 -16.82 -29.82 35.24
N ARG A 115 -16.70 -28.69 35.92
CA ARG A 115 -16.46 -28.58 37.37
C ARG A 115 -17.76 -28.34 38.12
#